data_AF-A0A0A2F7Q9-F1
#
_entry.id   AF-A0A0A2F7Q9-F1
#
_cell.length_a   1.000
_cell.length_b   1.000
_cell.length_c   1.000
_cell.angle_alpha   90.00
_cell.angle_beta   90.00
_cell.angle_gamma   90.00
#
_symmetry.space_group_name_H-M   'P 1'
#
loop_
_entity.id
_entity.type
_entity.pdbx_description
1 polymer ?
#
loop_
_entity_poly.entity_id
_entity_poly.type
_entity_poly.pdbx_seq_one_letter_code
_entity_poly.pdbx_strand_id
1 'polypeptide(L)'
;MIPNLKEAMKKKTANKPREEKLFLGKYKIDRRGVRVDAYYVDEAEAEAYCRDREALAERAIKFFSTYCTMVARHWAGSEDGEAVVGYDAQDRILSLIHLDPLGIQMHLECPEDKDFEEALLYHNMMDRQDYERLREQKPQEDNSRS
;
A
#
# COMPACT_ATOMS: atom_id res chain seq x y z
N MET A 1 -61.00 -12.27 11.72
CA MET A 1 -60.88 -10.80 11.85
C MET A 1 -59.39 -10.48 11.73
N ILE A 2 -58.97 -9.91 10.60
CA ILE A 2 -57.56 -9.70 10.24
C ILE A 2 -57.13 -8.34 10.82
N PRO A 3 -56.01 -8.24 11.56
CA PRO A 3 -55.52 -6.94 12.05
C PRO A 3 -55.21 -5.98 10.90
N ASN A 4 -55.66 -4.74 11.08
CA ASN A 4 -55.60 -3.64 10.13
C ASN A 4 -54.13 -3.23 9.82
N LEU A 5 -53.77 -3.22 8.53
CA LEU A 5 -52.43 -2.92 7.99
C LEU A 5 -51.90 -1.51 8.38
N LYS A 6 -52.75 -0.64 8.96
CA LYS A 6 -52.36 0.70 9.43
C LYS A 6 -51.66 0.73 10.81
N GLU A 7 -51.65 -0.37 11.57
CA GLU A 7 -50.90 -0.45 12.83
C GLU A 7 -49.49 -1.04 12.67
N ALA A 8 -49.16 -1.64 11.52
CA ALA A 8 -47.83 -2.18 11.23
C ALA A 8 -46.81 -1.14 10.74
N MET A 9 -47.18 0.14 10.62
CA MET A 9 -46.34 1.20 10.02
C MET A 9 -46.10 2.42 10.93
N LYS A 10 -46.06 2.24 12.25
CA LYS A 10 -45.70 3.31 13.20
C LYS A 10 -44.67 2.88 14.25
N LYS A 11 -43.51 2.38 13.81
CA LYS A 11 -42.22 2.59 14.50
C LYS A 11 -41.10 2.79 13.48
N LYS A 12 -41.10 3.97 12.85
CA LYS A 12 -39.83 4.60 12.45
C LYS A 12 -39.12 4.99 13.74
N THR A 13 -38.24 4.12 14.22
CA THR A 13 -37.05 4.58 14.93
C THR A 13 -35.89 4.11 14.10
N ALA A 14 -35.26 5.08 13.43
CA ALA A 14 -34.00 4.91 12.74
C ALA A 14 -33.07 4.10 13.63
N ASN A 15 -32.57 2.99 13.13
CA ASN A 15 -31.45 2.28 13.73
C ASN A 15 -30.22 3.18 13.51
N LYS A 16 -30.10 4.26 14.29
CA LYS A 16 -28.85 5.01 14.40
C LYS A 16 -27.86 4.03 15.03
N PRO A 17 -26.69 3.76 14.41
CA PRO A 17 -25.67 2.99 15.09
C PRO A 17 -25.37 3.72 16.40
N ARG A 18 -25.50 3.01 17.51
CA ARG A 18 -25.13 3.51 18.83
C ARG A 18 -23.63 3.76 18.74
N GLU A 19 -23.22 5.02 18.71
CA GLU A 19 -21.81 5.37 18.87
C GLU A 19 -21.39 4.96 20.28
N GLU A 20 -20.88 3.73 20.41
CA GLU A 20 -20.13 3.31 21.58
C GLU A 20 -18.85 4.13 21.60
N LYS A 21 -18.89 5.21 22.38
CA LYS A 21 -17.69 5.98 22.70
C LYS A 21 -16.78 5.07 23.51
N LEU A 22 -15.79 4.47 22.85
CA LEU A 22 -14.69 3.83 23.57
C LEU A 22 -13.84 4.93 24.22
N PHE A 23 -13.36 4.68 25.43
CA PHE A 23 -12.44 5.57 26.12
C PHE A 23 -11.22 4.75 26.56
N LEU A 24 -10.02 5.25 26.28
CA LEU A 24 -8.79 4.74 26.88
C LEU A 24 -8.36 5.74 27.95
N GLY A 25 -8.78 5.49 29.19
CA GLY A 25 -8.60 6.45 30.29
C GLY A 25 -9.35 7.77 30.03
N LYS A 26 -8.65 8.90 30.08
CA LYS A 26 -9.25 10.24 29.85
C LYS A 26 -9.47 10.59 28.37
N TYR A 27 -9.03 9.74 27.44
CA TYR A 27 -9.06 10.03 26.01
C TYR A 27 -10.32 9.43 25.39
N LYS A 28 -11.16 10.29 24.80
CA LYS A 28 -12.28 9.87 23.95
C LYS A 28 -11.69 9.21 22.69
N ILE A 29 -11.97 7.93 22.49
CA ILE A 29 -11.66 7.23 21.24
C ILE A 29 -12.85 7.46 20.31
N ASP A 30 -12.60 8.20 19.24
CA ASP A 30 -13.58 8.47 18.17
C ASP A 30 -13.18 7.77 16.86
N ARG A 31 -12.46 6.66 16.95
CA ARG A 31 -11.83 6.05 15.78
C ARG A 31 -12.61 4.84 15.33
N ARG A 32 -13.46 5.04 14.33
CA ARG A 32 -13.81 3.97 13.42
C ARG A 32 -12.56 3.70 12.59
N GLY A 33 -11.93 2.56 12.80
CA GLY A 33 -10.82 2.11 11.99
C GLY A 33 -11.33 1.17 10.90
N VAL A 34 -10.76 1.27 9.71
CA VAL A 34 -10.99 0.31 8.61
C VAL A 34 -9.73 -0.51 8.41
N ARG A 35 -9.90 -1.77 8.05
CA ARG A 35 -8.79 -2.65 7.70
C ARG A 35 -8.47 -2.46 6.22
N VAL A 36 -7.25 -2.04 5.92
CA VAL A 36 -6.69 -2.00 4.57
C VAL A 36 -5.51 -2.98 4.55
N ASP A 37 -5.66 -4.07 3.80
CA ASP A 37 -4.68 -5.16 3.75
C ASP A 37 -4.37 -5.75 5.16
N ALA A 38 -3.11 -5.72 5.58
CA ALA A 38 -2.68 -6.15 6.91
C ALA A 38 -2.86 -5.08 8.00
N TYR A 39 -3.22 -3.84 7.66
CA TYR A 39 -3.15 -2.69 8.57
C TYR A 39 -4.52 -2.11 8.94
N TYR A 40 -4.63 -1.62 10.17
CA TYR A 40 -5.77 -0.83 10.63
C TYR A 40 -5.47 0.65 10.44
N VAL A 41 -6.31 1.32 9.64
CA VAL A 41 -6.19 2.74 9.28
C VAL A 41 -7.39 3.48 9.82
N ASP A 42 -7.24 4.74 10.23
CA ASP A 42 -8.38 5.58 10.60
C ASP A 42 -9.32 5.73 9.39
N GLU A 43 -10.63 5.59 9.58
CA GLU A 43 -11.62 5.74 8.51
C GLU A 43 -11.49 7.10 7.81
N ALA A 44 -11.12 8.16 8.53
CA ALA A 44 -10.90 9.49 7.96
C ALA A 44 -9.64 9.58 7.07
N GLU A 45 -8.67 8.69 7.25
CA GLU A 45 -7.39 8.68 6.53
C GLU A 45 -7.32 7.58 5.48
N ALA A 46 -8.27 6.64 5.47
CA ALA A 46 -8.24 5.45 4.62
C ALA A 46 -8.14 5.75 3.12
N GLU A 47 -8.82 6.79 2.64
CA GLU A 47 -8.76 7.19 1.23
C GLU A 47 -7.36 7.70 0.85
N ALA A 48 -6.78 8.57 1.70
CA ALA A 48 -5.43 9.08 1.49
C ALA A 48 -4.39 7.95 1.58
N TYR A 49 -4.52 7.06 2.57
CA TYR A 49 -3.68 5.88 2.72
C TYR A 49 -3.69 5.01 1.46
N CYS A 50 -4.87 4.66 0.93
CA CYS A 50 -4.98 3.88 -0.29
C CYS A 50 -4.34 4.59 -1.50
N ARG A 51 -4.57 5.89 -1.64
CA ARG A 51 -3.96 6.68 -2.73
C ARG A 51 -2.44 6.67 -2.65
N ASP A 52 -1.89 6.96 -1.47
CA ASP A 52 -0.44 7.10 -1.27
C ASP A 52 0.26 5.74 -1.38
N ARG A 53 -0.42 4.65 -0.97
CA ARG A 53 -0.01 3.26 -1.20
C ARG A 53 0.14 2.90 -2.68
N GLU A 54 -0.84 3.29 -3.50
CA GLU A 54 -0.78 3.02 -4.94
C GLU A 54 0.28 3.90 -5.63
N ALA A 55 0.45 5.16 -5.20
CA ALA A 55 1.51 6.04 -5.68
C ALA A 55 2.93 5.51 -5.33
N LEU A 56 3.10 4.96 -4.12
CA LEU A 56 4.31 4.23 -3.73
C LEU A 56 4.57 3.05 -4.67
N ALA A 57 3.54 2.22 -4.92
CA ALA A 57 3.67 1.04 -5.78
C ALA A 57 4.12 1.44 -7.20
N GLU A 58 3.51 2.46 -7.79
CA GLU A 58 3.87 2.95 -9.12
C GLU A 58 5.32 3.45 -9.20
N ARG A 59 5.77 4.25 -8.23
CA ARG A 59 7.16 4.76 -8.21
C ARG A 59 8.16 3.63 -8.01
N ALA A 60 7.88 2.71 -7.09
CA ALA A 60 8.75 1.55 -6.85
C ALA A 60 8.85 0.66 -8.10
N ILE A 61 7.72 0.38 -8.77
CA ILE A 61 7.70 -0.40 -10.01
C ILE A 61 8.53 0.29 -11.09
N LYS A 62 8.34 1.60 -11.29
CA LYS A 62 9.09 2.40 -12.27
C LYS A 62 10.59 2.29 -12.01
N PHE A 63 11.02 2.47 -10.76
CA PHE A 63 12.44 2.44 -10.41
C PHE A 63 13.04 1.04 -10.51
N PHE A 64 12.40 0.01 -9.93
CA PHE A 64 12.90 -1.36 -10.00
C PHE A 64 12.99 -1.87 -11.44
N SER A 65 12.08 -1.42 -12.32
CA SER A 65 12.12 -1.77 -13.74
C SER A 65 13.37 -1.26 -14.46
N THR A 66 14.16 -0.36 -13.88
CA THR A 66 15.41 0.11 -14.49
C THR A 66 16.55 -0.91 -14.39
N TYR A 67 16.52 -1.82 -13.41
CA TYR A 67 17.62 -2.77 -13.16
C TYR A 67 17.17 -4.22 -12.89
N CYS A 68 15.92 -4.44 -12.49
CA CYS A 68 15.36 -5.78 -12.32
C CYS A 68 14.90 -6.36 -13.66
N THR A 69 15.02 -7.67 -13.82
CA THR A 69 14.53 -8.41 -14.99
C THR A 69 13.00 -8.50 -15.00
N MET A 70 12.40 -8.73 -13.83
CA MET A 70 10.95 -8.77 -13.63
C MET A 70 10.60 -7.96 -12.38
N VAL A 71 9.47 -7.26 -12.42
CA VAL A 71 8.92 -6.55 -11.27
C VAL A 71 7.44 -6.90 -11.14
N ALA A 72 7.01 -7.26 -9.93
CA ALA A 72 5.64 -7.67 -9.66
C ALA A 72 5.19 -7.27 -8.26
N ARG A 73 3.88 -7.22 -8.05
CA ARG A 73 3.27 -7.10 -6.72
C ARG A 73 2.97 -8.50 -6.17
N HIS A 74 3.33 -8.72 -4.91
CA HIS A 74 3.17 -10.00 -4.23
C HIS A 74 2.61 -9.85 -2.82
N TRP A 75 2.14 -10.99 -2.28
CA TRP A 75 1.69 -11.15 -0.89
C TRP A 75 0.49 -10.30 -0.45
N ALA A 76 -0.32 -9.86 -1.41
CA ALA A 76 -1.60 -9.21 -1.13
C ALA A 76 -2.47 -10.06 -0.18
N GLY A 77 -2.95 -9.47 0.91
CA GLY A 77 -3.77 -10.15 1.92
C GLY A 77 -3.00 -11.10 2.84
N SER A 78 -1.67 -11.17 2.74
CA SER A 78 -0.84 -11.91 3.69
C SER A 78 -0.75 -11.19 5.05
N GLU A 79 -0.24 -11.88 6.06
CA GLU A 79 0.01 -11.27 7.38
C GLU A 79 1.16 -10.23 7.32
N ASP A 80 2.11 -10.42 6.42
CA ASP A 80 3.28 -9.55 6.23
C ASP A 80 2.96 -8.34 5.33
N GLY A 81 1.80 -8.33 4.67
CA GLY A 81 1.33 -7.25 3.78
C GLY A 81 1.82 -7.38 2.34
N GLU A 82 1.18 -6.63 1.44
CA GLU A 82 1.57 -6.57 0.03
C GLU A 82 2.92 -5.86 -0.16
N ALA A 83 3.70 -6.26 -1.17
CA ALA A 83 4.95 -5.60 -1.55
C ALA A 83 5.13 -5.52 -3.07
N VAL A 84 5.92 -4.54 -3.52
CA VAL A 84 6.53 -4.54 -4.85
C VAL A 84 7.87 -5.26 -4.75
N VAL A 85 8.12 -6.22 -5.64
CA VAL A 85 9.32 -7.07 -5.64
C VAL A 85 9.97 -7.06 -7.02
N GLY A 86 11.27 -6.83 -7.06
CA GLY A 86 12.12 -6.89 -8.24
C GLY A 86 13.02 -8.13 -8.21
N TYR A 87 13.08 -8.85 -9.33
CA TYR A 87 13.81 -10.11 -9.48
C TYR A 87 14.95 -10.00 -10.52
N ASP A 88 15.99 -10.81 -10.34
CA ASP A 88 17.01 -11.05 -11.36
C ASP A 88 16.60 -12.12 -12.39
N ALA A 89 17.48 -12.39 -13.36
CA ALA A 89 17.26 -13.40 -14.40
C ALA A 89 17.29 -14.86 -13.90
N GLN A 90 17.55 -15.09 -12.61
CA GLN A 90 17.49 -16.39 -11.95
C GLN A 90 16.32 -16.46 -10.96
N ASP A 91 15.33 -15.56 -11.09
CA ASP A 91 14.16 -15.44 -10.22
C ASP A 91 14.49 -15.20 -8.74
N ARG A 92 15.68 -14.66 -8.44
CA ARG A 92 16.05 -14.27 -7.08
C ARG A 92 15.63 -12.82 -6.84
N ILE A 93 15.11 -12.56 -5.64
CA ILE A 93 14.73 -11.22 -5.21
C ILE A 93 15.99 -10.36 -5.11
N LEU A 94 16.03 -9.27 -5.86
CA LEU A 94 17.07 -8.23 -5.78
C LEU A 94 16.65 -7.11 -4.84
N SER A 95 15.40 -6.67 -4.96
CA SER A 95 14.86 -5.54 -4.21
C SER A 95 13.39 -5.75 -3.91
N LEU A 96 12.92 -5.18 -2.81
CA LEU A 96 11.50 -5.10 -2.49
C LEU A 96 11.18 -3.83 -1.71
N ILE A 97 9.90 -3.49 -1.66
CA ILE A 97 9.36 -2.56 -0.67
C ILE A 97 7.93 -2.98 -0.32
N HIS A 98 7.62 -3.05 0.97
CA HIS A 98 6.26 -3.29 1.45
C HIS A 98 5.39 -2.05 1.23
N LEU A 99 4.14 -2.29 0.84
CA LEU A 99 3.10 -1.27 0.64
C LEU A 99 2.39 -0.98 1.96
N ASP A 100 3.20 -0.75 2.99
CA ASP A 100 2.81 -0.59 4.39
C ASP A 100 2.96 0.87 4.85
N PRO A 101 2.56 1.20 6.10
CA PRO A 101 2.71 2.57 6.60
C PRO A 101 4.15 3.11 6.54
N LEU A 102 5.17 2.25 6.71
CA LEU A 102 6.57 2.69 6.68
C LEU A 102 7.05 2.99 5.25
N GLY A 103 6.69 2.15 4.29
CA GLY A 103 6.95 2.40 2.87
C GLY A 103 6.22 3.66 2.38
N ILE A 104 4.98 3.86 2.81
CA ILE A 104 4.21 5.08 2.49
C ILE A 104 4.88 6.31 3.10
N GLN A 105 5.32 6.23 4.36
CA GLN A 105 6.04 7.34 5.00
C GLN A 105 7.33 7.69 4.22
N MET A 106 8.13 6.69 3.83
CA MET A 106 9.33 6.89 3.02
C MET A 106 8.99 7.57 1.67
N HIS A 107 7.91 7.15 1.02
CA HIS A 107 7.43 7.79 -0.21
C HIS A 107 7.06 9.27 -0.01
N LEU A 108 6.37 9.60 1.08
CA LEU A 108 5.91 10.96 1.38
C LEU A 108 7.05 11.89 1.83
N GLU A 109 8.05 11.36 2.53
CA GLU A 109 9.23 12.12 2.97
C GLU A 109 10.22 12.39 1.81
N CYS A 110 10.12 11.62 0.72
CA CYS A 110 10.95 11.76 -0.48
C CYS A 110 10.10 12.14 -1.72
N PRO A 111 9.62 13.40 -1.82
CA PRO A 111 8.75 13.82 -2.92
C PRO A 111 9.47 13.85 -4.28
N GLU A 112 10.77 14.12 -4.29
CA GLU A 112 11.59 14.10 -5.50
C GLU A 112 11.97 12.66 -5.87
N ASP A 113 11.91 12.33 -7.17
CA ASP A 113 12.25 10.99 -7.67
C ASP A 113 13.66 10.57 -7.25
N LYS A 114 14.65 11.46 -7.38
CA LYS A 114 16.03 11.16 -7.01
C LYS A 114 16.20 10.76 -5.54
N ASP A 115 15.55 11.48 -4.63
CA ASP A 115 15.69 11.22 -3.19
C ASP A 115 14.99 9.91 -2.81
N PHE A 116 13.86 9.62 -3.45
CA PHE A 116 13.14 8.36 -3.27
C PHE A 116 13.90 7.15 -3.82
N GLU A 117 14.52 7.29 -4.99
CA GLU A 117 15.37 6.26 -5.58
C GLU A 117 16.56 5.92 -4.67
N GLU A 118 17.26 6.93 -4.14
CA GLU A 118 18.35 6.73 -3.18
C GLU A 118 17.85 6.08 -1.87
N ALA A 119 16.69 6.50 -1.36
CA ALA A 119 16.08 5.88 -0.19
C ALA A 119 15.72 4.40 -0.44
N LEU A 120 15.20 4.07 -1.62
CA LEU A 120 14.90 2.69 -2.03
C LEU A 120 16.15 1.82 -2.15
N LEU A 121 17.23 2.36 -2.73
CA LEU A 121 18.51 1.66 -2.78
C LEU A 121 19.03 1.37 -1.37
N TYR A 122 19.02 2.37 -0.49
CA TYR A 122 19.43 2.21 0.90
C TYR A 122 18.56 1.19 1.65
N HIS A 123 17.23 1.23 1.49
CA HIS A 123 16.29 0.27 2.07
C HIS A 123 16.63 -1.18 1.68
N ASN A 124 17.08 -1.38 0.43
CA ASN A 124 17.46 -2.68 -0.10
C ASN A 124 18.93 -3.04 0.11
N MET A 125 19.65 -2.26 0.93
CA MET A 125 21.10 -2.43 1.17
C MET A 125 21.91 -2.44 -0.13
N MET A 126 21.44 -1.71 -1.14
CA MET A 126 22.06 -1.61 -2.45
C MET A 126 22.83 -0.31 -2.54
N ASP A 127 24.12 -0.38 -2.83
CA ASP A 127 24.91 0.82 -3.08
C ASP A 127 24.79 1.29 -4.55
N ARG A 128 25.27 2.51 -4.80
CA ARG A 128 25.18 3.11 -6.14
C ARG A 128 25.98 2.34 -7.19
N GLN A 129 27.11 1.73 -6.82
CA GLN A 129 27.95 0.98 -7.77
C GLN A 129 27.27 -0.33 -8.18
N ASP A 130 26.65 -1.02 -7.22
CA ASP A 130 25.86 -2.23 -7.46
C ASP A 130 24.65 -1.93 -8.34
N TYR A 131 23.92 -0.86 -8.05
CA TYR A 131 22.79 -0.42 -8.86
C TYR A 131 23.18 -0.14 -10.33
N GLU A 132 24.21 0.68 -10.57
CA GLU A 132 24.62 1.02 -11.94
C GLU A 132 25.08 -0.25 -12.69
N ARG A 133 25.80 -1.16 -12.02
CA ARG A 133 26.22 -2.43 -12.61
C ARG A 133 25.03 -3.28 -13.05
N LEU A 134 24.01 -3.43 -12.19
CA LEU A 134 22.80 -4.19 -12.50
C LEU A 134 22.02 -3.56 -13.65
N ARG A 135 21.89 -2.23 -13.64
CA ARG A 135 21.23 -1.47 -14.69
C ARG A 135 21.92 -1.61 -16.05
N GLU A 136 23.24 -1.59 -16.09
CA GLU A 136 24.02 -1.79 -17.32
C GLU A 136 23.93 -3.24 -17.86
N GLN A 137 23.80 -4.22 -16.96
CA GLN A 137 23.67 -5.63 -17.32
C GLN A 137 22.26 -6.04 -17.72
N LYS A 138 21.24 -5.23 -17.41
CA LYS A 138 19.86 -5.53 -17.76
C LYS A 138 19.75 -5.64 -19.29
N PRO A 139 19.29 -6.78 -19.85
CA PRO A 139 19.09 -6.92 -21.28
C PRO A 139 18.13 -5.83 -21.77
N GLN A 140 18.50 -5.08 -22.81
CA GLN A 140 17.56 -4.17 -23.45
C GLN A 140 16.49 -5.01 -24.17
N GLU A 141 15.22 -4.69 -23.94
CA GLU A 141 14.13 -5.30 -24.70
C GLU A 141 14.37 -5.02 -26.19
N ASP A 142 14.48 -6.09 -26.97
CA ASP A 142 14.67 -6.00 -28.41
C ASP A 142 13.37 -5.47 -29.03
N ASN A 143 13.36 -4.17 -29.35
CA ASN A 143 12.23 -3.48 -29.97
C ASN A 143 12.02 -3.88 -31.46
N SER A 144 12.57 -5.01 -31.91
CA SER A 144 12.53 -5.47 -33.30
C SER A 144 11.25 -6.22 -33.71
N ARG A 145 10.21 -6.25 -32.86
CA ARG A 145 8.91 -6.87 -33.19
C ARG A 145 7.74 -5.91 -32.96
N SER A 146 7.49 -5.06 -33.95
CA SER A 146 6.19 -4.45 -34.23
C SER A 146 5.95 -4.45 -35.73
#